data_AF-F8AEI0-F1
#
_entry.id   AF-F8AEI0-F1
#
_cell.length_a   1.000
_cell.length_b   1.000
_cell.length_c   1.000
_cell.angle_alpha   90.00
_cell.angle_beta   90.00
_cell.angle_gamma   90.00
#
_symmetry.space_group_name_H-M   'P 1'
#
loop_
_entity.id
_entity.type
_entity.pdbx_description
1 polymer ?
#
loop_
_entity_poly.entity_id
_entity_poly.type
_entity_poly.pdbx_seq_one_letter_code
_entity_poly.pdbx_strand_id
1 'polypeptide(L)'
;MSKKEITQALRWALIAELDAINFYEQIAELVEDENVKAVFLDVAREEKEHVGEFLALLLKLDPELGEYMKKGFKEVEEETGIKTEL
;
A
#
# COMPACT_ATOMS: atom_id res chain seq x y z
N MET A 1 -0.25 20.10 12.95
CA MET A 1 0.48 19.78 11.71
C MET A 1 -0.11 20.59 10.57
N SER A 2 0.71 21.22 9.75
CA SER A 2 0.32 21.86 8.49
C SER A 2 -0.14 20.81 7.47
N LYS A 3 -0.82 21.23 6.40
CA LYS A 3 -1.24 20.34 5.31
C LYS A 3 -0.06 19.54 4.74
N LYS A 4 1.11 20.17 4.59
CA LYS A 4 2.35 19.53 4.11
C LYS A 4 2.87 18.47 5.09
N GLU A 5 2.84 18.75 6.39
CA GLU A 5 3.25 17.79 7.41
C GLU A 5 2.29 16.59 7.47
N ILE A 6 0.99 16.82 7.30
CA ILE A 6 -0.01 15.74 7.25
C ILE A 6 0.22 14.83 6.03
N THR A 7 0.43 15.39 4.83
CA THR A 7 0.70 14.56 3.64
C THR A 7 2.02 13.80 3.75
N GLN A 8 3.03 14.34 4.42
CA GLN A 8 4.26 13.61 4.73
C GLN A 8 4.01 12.44 5.69
N ALA A 9 3.23 12.65 6.75
CA ALA A 9 2.87 11.59 7.68
C ALA A 9 2.08 10.46 7.02
N LEU A 10 1.15 10.79 6.11
CA LEU A 10 0.41 9.79 5.34
C LEU A 10 1.32 8.98 4.41
N ARG A 11 2.34 9.60 3.80
CA ARG A 11 3.34 8.85 3.01
C ARG A 11 4.18 7.92 3.89
N TRP A 12 4.55 8.35 5.10
CA TRP A 12 5.23 7.46 6.05
C TRP A 12 4.36 6.32 6.53
N ALA A 13 3.08 6.56 6.78
CA ALA A 13 2.13 5.50 7.12
C ALA A 13 2.03 4.47 5.99
N LEU A 14 1.86 4.91 4.74
CA LEU A 14 1.87 4.01 3.57
C LEU A 14 3.15 3.17 3.47
N ILE A 15 4.32 3.77 3.73
CA ILE A 15 5.59 3.03 3.75
C ILE A 15 5.57 1.96 4.85
N ALA A 16 5.09 2.31 6.05
CA ALA A 16 5.03 1.38 7.17
C ALA A 16 4.08 0.20 6.87
N GLU A 17 2.91 0.45 6.29
CA GLU A 17 1.97 -0.63 5.95
C GLU A 17 2.53 -1.55 4.86
N LEU A 18 3.18 -1.00 3.83
CA LEU A 18 3.82 -1.82 2.79
C LEU A 18 4.99 -2.65 3.33
N ASP A 19 5.76 -2.12 4.29
CA ASP A 19 6.79 -2.88 4.99
C ASP A 19 6.19 -3.99 5.85
N ALA A 20 5.11 -3.69 6.60
CA ALA A 20 4.40 -4.66 7.43
C ALA A 20 3.82 -5.82 6.60
N ILE A 21 3.22 -5.54 5.44
CA ILE A 21 2.72 -6.57 4.51
C ILE A 21 3.84 -7.54 4.14
N ASN A 22 4.96 -7.02 3.65
CA ASN A 22 6.10 -7.86 3.24
C ASN A 22 6.67 -8.63 4.43
N PHE A 23 6.79 -7.98 5.59
CA PHE A 23 7.32 -8.58 6.80
C PHE A 23 6.49 -9.77 7.27
N TYR A 24 5.16 -9.61 7.36
CA TYR A 24 4.27 -10.68 7.80
C TYR A 24 4.15 -11.81 6.78
N GLU A 25 4.10 -11.51 5.47
CA GLU A 25 4.09 -12.54 4.43
C GLU A 25 5.38 -13.37 4.44
N GLN A 26 6.55 -12.74 4.57
CA GLN A 26 7.84 -13.45 4.66
C GLN A 26 7.95 -14.31 5.91
N ILE A 27 7.44 -13.84 7.06
CA ILE A 27 7.41 -14.68 8.27
C ILE A 27 6.47 -15.86 8.07
N ALA A 28 5.29 -15.65 7.48
CA ALA A 28 4.33 -16.70 7.21
C ALA A 28 4.92 -17.84 6.35
N GLU A 29 5.80 -17.51 5.38
CA GLU A 29 6.53 -18.51 4.58
C GLU A 29 7.49 -19.40 5.41
N LEU A 30 8.01 -18.88 6.52
CA LEU A 30 8.96 -19.58 7.39
C LEU A 30 8.28 -20.37 8.54
N VAL A 31 6.98 -20.16 8.76
CA VAL A 31 6.22 -20.81 9.84
C VAL A 31 5.65 -22.15 9.37
N GLU A 32 5.97 -23.23 10.09
CA GLU A 32 5.43 -24.57 9.81
C GLU A 32 4.04 -24.80 10.42
N ASP A 33 3.73 -24.16 11.56
CA ASP A 33 2.41 -24.29 12.19
C ASP A 33 1.34 -23.52 11.40
N GLU A 34 0.41 -24.25 10.81
CA GLU A 34 -0.63 -23.67 9.94
C GLU A 34 -1.55 -22.67 10.66
N ASN A 35 -1.79 -22.82 11.96
CA ASN A 35 -2.60 -21.86 12.71
C ASN A 35 -1.83 -20.54 12.92
N VAL A 36 -0.54 -20.63 13.23
CA VAL A 36 0.31 -19.44 13.40
C VAL A 36 0.51 -18.72 12.06
N LYS A 37 0.75 -19.48 10.98
CA LYS A 37 0.82 -18.95 9.61
C LYS A 37 -0.46 -18.22 9.22
N ALA A 38 -1.62 -18.79 9.54
CA ALA A 38 -2.91 -18.18 9.23
C ALA A 38 -3.07 -16.80 9.89
N VAL A 39 -2.59 -16.62 11.13
CA VAL A 39 -2.63 -15.33 11.82
C VAL A 39 -1.75 -14.30 11.11
N PHE A 40 -0.50 -14.63 10.77
CA PHE A 40 0.37 -13.71 10.03
C PHE A 40 -0.22 -13.28 8.68
N LEU A 41 -0.81 -14.23 7.93
CA LEU A 41 -1.46 -13.92 6.66
C LEU A 41 -2.75 -13.13 6.81
N ASP A 42 -3.43 -13.22 7.96
CA ASP A 42 -4.63 -12.43 8.23
C ASP A 42 -4.25 -10.99 8.57
N VAL A 43 -3.26 -10.79 9.45
CA VAL A 43 -2.72 -9.46 9.76
C VAL A 43 -2.19 -8.79 8.48
N ALA A 44 -1.42 -9.51 7.65
CA ALA A 44 -0.95 -8.99 6.37
C ALA A 44 -2.08 -8.56 5.41
N ARG A 45 -3.27 -9.16 5.52
CA ARG A 45 -4.45 -8.76 4.74
C ARG A 45 -5.08 -7.47 5.31
N GLU A 46 -5.14 -7.31 6.64
CA GLU A 46 -5.60 -6.08 7.28
C GLU A 46 -4.70 -4.89 6.90
N GLU A 47 -3.37 -5.06 6.88
CA GLU A 47 -2.47 -3.95 6.51
C GLU A 47 -2.66 -3.51 5.03
N LYS A 48 -3.12 -4.40 4.14
CA LYS A 48 -3.50 -4.01 2.77
C LYS A 48 -4.73 -3.10 2.74
N GLU A 49 -5.67 -3.29 3.67
CA GLU A 49 -6.81 -2.37 3.84
C GLU A 49 -6.33 -1.01 4.36
N HIS A 50 -5.40 -1.00 5.33
CA HIS A 50 -4.79 0.23 5.85
C HIS A 50 -4.02 1.03 4.78
N VAL A 51 -3.33 0.35 3.84
CA VAL A 51 -2.77 1.01 2.64
C VAL A 51 -3.85 1.77 1.89
N GLY A 52 -5.03 1.16 1.69
CA GLY A 52 -6.17 1.79 1.05
C GLY A 52 -6.67 3.04 1.81
N GLU A 53 -6.80 2.95 3.13
CA GLU A 53 -7.24 4.06 3.99
C GLU A 53 -6.30 5.27 3.89
N PHE A 54 -5.00 5.05 4.07
CA PHE A 54 -4.02 6.12 4.03
C PHE A 54 -3.85 6.70 2.62
N LEU A 55 -3.90 5.86 1.58
CA LEU A 55 -3.83 6.33 0.20
C LEU A 55 -5.04 7.21 -0.14
N ALA A 56 -6.25 6.83 0.28
CA ALA A 56 -7.45 7.62 0.05
C ALA A 56 -7.34 9.03 0.68
N LEU A 57 -6.86 9.13 1.92
CA LEU A 57 -6.61 10.41 2.58
C LEU A 57 -5.50 11.21 1.89
N LEU A 58 -4.41 10.54 1.48
CA LEU A 58 -3.30 11.19 0.81
C LEU A 58 -3.74 11.81 -0.52
N LEU A 59 -4.46 11.07 -1.36
CA LEU A 59 -4.99 11.57 -2.64
C LEU A 59 -5.99 12.71 -2.46
N LYS A 60 -6.78 12.67 -1.38
CA LYS A 60 -7.70 13.77 -1.05
C LYS A 60 -6.96 15.07 -0.74
N LEU A 61 -5.82 14.98 -0.05
CA LEU A 61 -5.03 16.13 0.38
C LEU A 61 -3.99 16.57 -0.66
N ASP A 62 -3.53 15.65 -1.51
CA ASP A 62 -2.52 15.85 -2.55
C ASP A 62 -3.08 15.41 -3.92
N PRO A 63 -3.94 16.22 -4.55
CA PRO A 63 -4.55 15.87 -5.84
C PRO A 63 -3.54 15.81 -6.99
N GLU A 64 -2.40 16.51 -6.87
CA GLU A 64 -1.32 16.45 -7.86
C GLU A 64 -0.73 15.04 -7.94
N LEU A 65 -0.49 14.40 -6.77
CA LEU A 65 -0.09 13.00 -6.73
C LEU A 65 -1.09 12.10 -7.48
N GLY A 66 -2.39 12.32 -7.30
CA GLY A 66 -3.43 11.55 -8.01
C GLY A 66 -3.33 11.66 -9.53
N GLU A 67 -3.03 12.85 -10.06
CA GLU A 67 -2.84 13.04 -11.50
C GLU A 67 -1.58 12.34 -12.02
N TYR A 68 -0.48 12.36 -11.26
CA TYR A 68 0.72 11.61 -11.63
C TYR A 68 0.55 10.10 -11.50
N MET A 69 -0.19 9.61 -10.50
CA MET A 69 -0.51 8.19 -10.38
C MET A 69 -1.31 7.69 -11.59
N LYS A 70 -2.32 8.42 -12.05
CA LYS A 70 -3.05 8.07 -13.29
C LYS A 70 -2.14 7.97 -14.51
N LYS A 71 -1.18 8.88 -14.64
CA LYS A 71 -0.17 8.82 -15.71
C LYS A 71 0.69 7.56 -15.59
N GLY A 72 1.17 7.24 -14.39
CA GLY A 72 1.95 6.01 -14.16
C GLY A 72 1.19 4.73 -14.53
N PHE A 73 -0.11 4.65 -14.22
CA PHE A 73 -0.95 3.51 -14.63
C PHE A 73 -1.00 3.36 -16.16
N LYS A 74 -1.17 4.49 -16.87
CA LYS A 74 -1.16 4.54 -18.33
C LYS A 74 0.21 4.19 -18.92
N GLU A 75 1.30 4.67 -18.32
CA GLU A 75 2.67 4.37 -18.75
C GLU A 75 2.96 2.87 -18.68
N VAL A 76 2.52 2.16 -17.63
CA VAL A 76 2.67 0.69 -17.56
C VAL A 76 1.94 0.00 -18.70
N GLU A 77 0.71 0.41 -19.03
CA GLU A 77 -0.04 -0.16 -20.16
C GLU A 77 0.67 0.11 -21.50
N GLU A 78 1.19 1.32 -21.70
CA GLU A 78 1.90 1.71 -22.93
C GLU A 78 3.24 0.97 -23.10
N GLU A 79 3.99 0.76 -22.03
CA GLU A 79 5.32 0.12 -22.08
C GLU A 79 5.25 -1.40 -22.10
N THR A 80 4.28 -2.00 -21.40
CA THR A 80 4.24 -3.45 -21.15
C THR A 80 3.02 -4.15 -21.75
N GLY A 81 1.97 -3.42 -22.12
CA GLY A 81 0.67 -3.97 -22.50
C GLY A 81 -0.17 -4.52 -21.33
N ILE A 82 0.31 -4.39 -20.08
CA ILE A 82 -0.43 -4.82 -18.90
C ILE A 82 -1.48 -3.76 -18.56
N LYS A 83 -2.75 -4.16 -18.57
CA LYS A 83 -3.85 -3.30 -18.11
C LYS A 83 -3.86 -3.22 -16.59
N THR A 84 -3.87 -2.00 -16.07
CA THR A 84 -3.90 -1.74 -14.63
C THR A 84 -5.22 -1.06 -14.26
N GLU A 85 -5.90 -1.58 -13.25
CA GLU A 85 -7.13 -1.04 -12.67
C GLU A 85 -6.97 -1.08 -11.14
N LEU A 86 -7.62 -0.15 -10.43
CA LEU A 86 -7.64 -0.09 -8.97
C LEU A 86 -9.04 -0.41 -8.45
#